data_AF-H2RMD1-F1
#
_entry.id   AF-H2RMD1-F1
#
_cell.length_a   1.000
_cell.length_b   1.000
_cell.length_c   1.000
_cell.angle_alpha   90.00
_cell.angle_beta   90.00
_cell.angle_gamma   90.00
#
_symmetry.space_group_name_H-M   'P 1'
#
loop_
_entity.id
_entity.type
_entity.pdbx_description
1 polymer ?
#
loop_
_entity_poly.entity_id
_entity_poly.type
_entity_poly.pdbx_seq_one_letter_code
_entity_poly.pdbx_strand_id
1 'polypeptide(L)'
;MDKLNNLVLFDKATYEKLYKEVPNYKLITPAVVSERLKIRGSLARNALQELLGKGLIKLVSKHRAQLIYTRNTKGGDEEAAAEKA
;
A
#
# COMPACT_ATOMS: atom_id res chain seq x y z
N MET A 1 -11.56 20.13 17.49
CA MET A 1 -11.87 18.82 16.87
C MET A 1 -11.91 19.05 15.38
N ASP A 2 -10.76 18.99 14.72
CA ASP A 2 -10.70 19.11 13.27
C ASP A 2 -11.43 17.94 12.63
N LYS A 3 -12.47 18.27 11.86
CA LYS A 3 -13.26 17.29 11.12
C LYS A 3 -12.44 16.87 9.90
N LEU A 4 -11.58 15.87 10.09
CA LEU A 4 -10.79 15.30 9.01
C LEU A 4 -11.71 14.52 8.06
N ASN A 5 -11.99 15.10 6.90
CA ASN A 5 -12.77 14.48 5.82
C ASN A 5 -11.88 13.52 5.02
N ASN A 6 -11.54 12.39 5.63
CA ASN A 6 -10.81 11.33 4.93
C ASN A 6 -11.74 10.63 3.92
N LEU A 7 -11.23 10.37 2.72
CA LEU A 7 -11.97 9.64 1.69
C LEU A 7 -12.19 8.18 2.13
N VAL A 8 -13.42 7.69 1.90
CA VAL A 8 -13.82 6.30 2.17
C VAL A 8 -13.81 5.43 0.92
N LEU A 9 -13.80 6.02 -0.27
CA LEU A 9 -13.62 5.38 -1.56
C LEU A 9 -12.49 6.07 -2.32
N PHE A 10 -11.81 5.33 -3.18
CA PHE A 10 -10.87 5.92 -4.13
C PHE A 10 -11.61 6.58 -5.27
N ASP A 11 -11.22 7.81 -5.61
CA ASP A 11 -11.43 8.39 -6.92
C ASP A 11 -10.31 7.94 -7.87
N LYS A 12 -10.51 8.11 -9.18
CA LYS A 12 -9.57 7.65 -10.19
C LYS A 12 -8.16 8.23 -9.99
N ALA A 13 -8.07 9.51 -9.63
CA ALA A 13 -6.78 10.18 -9.46
C ALA A 13 -6.04 9.70 -8.22
N THR A 14 -6.72 9.48 -7.09
CA THR A 14 -6.05 8.91 -5.89
C THR A 14 -5.67 7.46 -6.06
N TYR A 15 -6.47 6.68 -6.81
CA TYR A 15 -6.10 5.30 -7.13
C TYR A 15 -4.82 5.25 -7.95
N GLU A 16 -4.68 6.06 -9.01
CA GLU A 16 -3.43 6.13 -9.79
C GLU A 16 -2.22 6.60 -8.95
N LYS A 17 -2.42 7.55 -8.04
CA LYS A 17 -1.37 8.00 -7.11
C LYS A 17 -0.92 6.89 -6.17
N LEU A 18 -1.83 6.07 -5.66
CA LEU A 18 -1.50 4.91 -4.81
C LEU A 18 -0.47 4.00 -5.52
N TYR A 19 -0.71 3.64 -6.78
CA TYR A 19 0.18 2.75 -7.54
C TYR A 19 1.56 3.35 -7.83
N LYS A 20 1.64 4.67 -8.01
CA LYS A 20 2.91 5.34 -8.33
C LYS A 20 3.71 5.68 -7.08
N GLU A 21 3.06 6.15 -6.03
CA GLU A 21 3.75 6.68 -4.85
C GLU A 21 4.03 5.61 -3.79
N VAL A 22 3.09 4.70 -3.54
CA VAL A 22 3.24 3.73 -2.42
C VAL A 22 4.44 2.80 -2.60
N PRO A 23 4.70 2.22 -3.79
CA PRO A 23 5.87 1.37 -3.99
C PRO A 23 7.21 2.12 -3.86
N ASN A 24 7.23 3.44 -3.95
CA ASN A 24 8.45 4.23 -3.77
C ASN A 24 8.82 4.46 -2.30
N TYR A 25 7.87 4.28 -1.38
CA TYR A 25 8.12 4.49 0.03
C TYR A 25 9.00 3.39 0.64
N LYS A 26 10.01 3.80 1.42
CA LYS A 26 10.87 2.86 2.15
C LYS A 26 10.11 2.14 3.28
N LEU A 27 9.23 2.86 3.98
CA LEU A 27 8.38 2.33 5.04
C LEU A 27 6.92 2.48 4.62
N ILE A 28 6.21 1.36 4.51
CA ILE A 28 4.81 1.33 4.09
C ILE A 28 3.98 0.74 5.22
N THR A 29 3.08 1.55 5.80
CA THR A 29 2.13 1.11 6.83
C THR A 29 0.76 1.75 6.58
N PRO A 30 -0.35 1.16 7.07
CA PRO A 30 -1.68 1.74 6.88
C PRO A 30 -1.82 3.18 7.39
N ALA A 31 -1.12 3.53 8.47
CA ALA A 31 -1.11 4.88 9.03
C ALA A 31 -0.42 5.88 8.10
N VAL A 32 0.77 5.54 7.59
CA VAL A 32 1.54 6.41 6.67
C VAL A 32 0.76 6.65 5.37
N VAL A 33 0.12 5.62 4.83
CA VAL A 33 -0.69 5.74 3.61
C VAL A 33 -1.94 6.58 3.85
N SER A 34 -2.61 6.39 4.99
CA SER A 34 -3.78 7.19 5.39
C SER A 34 -3.44 8.68 5.48
N GLU A 35 -2.28 9.03 6.05
CA GLU A 35 -1.83 10.40 6.21
C GLU A 35 -1.49 11.09 4.89
N ARG A 36 -0.78 10.40 3.99
CA ARG A 36 -0.32 10.94 2.71
C ARG A 36 -1.42 11.04 1.67
N LEU A 37 -2.24 10.01 1.53
CA LEU A 37 -3.32 9.98 0.53
C LEU A 37 -4.66 10.53 1.04
N LYS A 38 -4.73 10.95 2.32
CA LYS A 38 -5.95 11.46 2.96
C LYS A 38 -7.13 10.48 2.85
N ILE A 39 -6.83 9.18 2.95
CA ILE A 39 -7.81 8.10 2.92
C ILE A 39 -8.01 7.51 4.31
N ARG A 40 -9.15 6.86 4.54
CA ARG A 40 -9.42 6.15 5.81
C ARG A 40 -8.47 4.97 5.99
N GLY A 41 -8.03 4.71 7.22
CA GLY A 41 -7.12 3.61 7.53
C GLY A 41 -7.65 2.21 7.15
N SER A 42 -8.97 2.01 7.14
CA SER A 42 -9.59 0.78 6.63
C SER A 42 -9.36 0.60 5.12
N LEU A 43 -9.53 1.68 4.34
CA LEU A 43 -9.27 1.67 2.90
C LEU A 43 -7.78 1.45 2.62
N ALA A 44 -6.90 2.10 3.39
CA ALA A 44 -5.45 1.91 3.29
C ALA A 44 -5.03 0.45 3.53
N ARG A 45 -5.63 -0.25 4.50
CA ARG A 45 -5.33 -1.68 4.74
C ARG A 45 -5.69 -2.54 3.52
N ASN A 46 -6.87 -2.34 2.95
CA ASN A 46 -7.32 -3.11 1.79
C ASN A 46 -6.46 -2.80 0.56
N ALA A 47 -6.12 -1.53 0.34
CA ALA A 47 -5.24 -1.10 -0.74
C ALA A 47 -3.84 -1.73 -0.65
N LEU A 48 -3.27 -1.82 0.56
CA LEU A 48 -1.98 -2.49 0.77
C LEU A 48 -2.04 -3.99 0.53
N GLN A 49 -3.17 -4.64 0.83
CA GLN A 49 -3.37 -6.06 0.48
C GLN A 49 -3.44 -6.26 -1.03
N GLU A 50 -4.09 -5.34 -1.76
CA GLU A 50 -4.12 -5.38 -3.22
C GLU A 50 -2.71 -5.20 -3.82
N LEU A 51 -1.95 -4.22 -3.34
CA LEU A 51 -0.56 -3.99 -3.79
C LEU A 51 0.36 -5.18 -3.46
N LEU A 52 0.14 -5.85 -2.33
CA LEU A 52 0.84 -7.08 -1.97
C LEU A 52 0.49 -8.21 -2.95
N GLY A 53 -0.79 -8.39 -3.28
CA GLY A 53 -1.25 -9.41 -4.24
C GLY A 53 -0.68 -9.20 -5.65
N LYS A 54 -0.42 -7.95 -6.03
CA LYS A 54 0.25 -7.58 -7.29
C LYS A 54 1.77 -7.64 -7.23
N GLY A 55 2.38 -7.94 -6.08
CA GLY A 55 3.83 -8.03 -5.91
C GLY A 55 4.59 -6.70 -5.94
N LEU A 56 3.88 -5.56 -5.85
CA LEU A 56 4.51 -4.22 -5.88
C LEU A 56 5.18 -3.86 -4.54
N ILE A 57 4.71 -4.47 -3.46
CA ILE A 57 5.23 -4.28 -2.10
C ILE A 57 5.46 -5.64 -1.45
N LYS A 58 6.37 -5.68 -0.47
CA LYS A 58 6.69 -6.89 0.29
C LYS A 58 6.26 -6.73 1.74
N LEU A 59 5.58 -7.74 2.28
CA LEU A 59 5.27 -7.82 3.71
C LEU A 59 6.55 -8.12 4.50
N VAL A 60 6.82 -7.31 5.52
CA VAL A 60 7.95 -7.49 6.44
C VAL A 60 7.48 -8.13 7.74
N SER A 61 6.41 -7.59 8.32
CA SER A 61 5.86 -8.10 9.58
C SER A 61 4.35 -7.90 9.63
N LYS A 62 3.65 -8.93 10.12
CA LYS A 62 2.20 -8.95 10.31
C LYS A 62 1.89 -9.15 11.80
N HIS A 63 1.40 -8.11 12.44
CA HIS A 63 0.87 -8.14 13.80
C HIS A 63 -0.56 -7.59 13.81
N ARG A 64 -1.38 -7.98 14.79
CA ARG A 64 -2.80 -7.54 14.87
C ARG A 64 -2.94 -6.01 14.88
N ALA A 65 -1.99 -5.33 15.54
CA ALA A 65 -2.00 -3.88 15.70
C ALA A 65 -1.20 -3.15 14.62
N GLN A 66 -0.28 -3.83 13.92
CA GLN A 66 0.64 -3.19 12.99
C GLN A 66 0.95 -4.09 11.80
N LEU A 67 0.79 -3.52 10.61
CA LEU A 67 1.19 -4.13 9.35
C LEU A 67 2.34 -3.31 8.79
N ILE A 68 3.47 -3.96 8.56
CA ILE A 68 4.69 -3.32 8.06
C ILE A 68 5.03 -3.93 6.71
N TYR A 69 5.06 -3.07 5.71
CA TYR A 69 5.48 -3.38 4.35
C TYR A 69 6.70 -2.54 3.98
N THR A 70 7.43 -3.02 2.98
CA THR A 70 8.54 -2.33 2.34
C THR A 70 8.36 -2.35 0.83
N ARG A 71 8.99 -1.42 0.13
CA ARG A 71 9.07 -1.46 -1.33
C ARG A 71 9.66 -2.79 -1.80
N ASN A 72 9.18 -3.31 -2.92
CA ASN A 72 9.84 -4.44 -3.54
C ASN A 72 11.18 -3.98 -4.14
N THR A 73 12.29 -4.60 -3.74
CA THR A 73 13.64 -4.26 -4.21
C THR A 73 14.06 -5.01 -5.47
N LYS A 74 13.23 -5.95 -5.94
CA LYS A 74 13.33 -6.46 -7.30
C LYS A 74 12.86 -5.34 -8.23
N GLY A 75 13.81 -4.53 -8.70
CA GLY A 75 13.53 -3.46 -9.63
C GLY A 75 13.16 -4.03 -11.01
N GLY A 76 12.22 -3.38 -11.67
CA GLY A 76 12.21 -3.23 -13.13
C GLY A 76 11.76 -4.41 -13.99
N ASP A 77 12.01 -5.65 -13.63
CA ASP A 77 11.80 -6.81 -14.53
C ASP A 77 11.31 -8.03 -13.74
N GLU A 78 10.58 -8.95 -14.39
CA GLU A 78 9.99 -10.23 -13.89
C GLU A 78 8.53 -10.10 -13.39
N GLU A 79 7.45 -10.57 -14.02
CA GLU A 79 7.20 -11.65 -15.00
C GLU A 79 7.94 -13.00 -14.79
N ALA A 80 8.61 -13.20 -13.64
CA ALA A 80 9.31 -14.45 -13.31
C ALA A 80 9.08 -14.91 -11.87
N ALA A 81 7.80 -14.99 -11.49
CA ALA A 81 7.37 -15.94 -10.47
C ALA A 81 6.12 -16.71 -10.94
N ALA A 82 6.12 -17.09 -12.23
CA ALA A 82 5.71 -18.44 -12.54
C ALA A 82 6.68 -19.38 -11.81
N GLU A 83 6.12 -20.37 -11.13
CA GLU A 83 6.82 -21.54 -10.61
C GLU A 83 7.66 -21.33 -9.34
N LYS A 84 7.07 -21.70 -8.20
CA LYS A 84 7.74 -22.56 -7.22
C LYS A 84 6.73 -23.32 -6.36
N ALA A 85 6.69 -24.63 -6.66
CA ALA A 85 6.18 -25.79 -5.91
C ALA A 85 4.67 -25.99 -5.80
#